data_AF-A0A7L2D897-F1
#
_entry.id   AF-A0A7L2D897-F1
#
_cell.length_a   1.000
_cell.length_b   1.000
_cell.length_c   1.000
_cell.angle_alpha   90.00
_cell.angle_beta   90.00
_cell.angle_gamma   90.00
#
_symmetry.space_group_name_H-M   'P 1'
#
loop_
_entity.id
_entity.type
_entity.pdbx_description
1 polymer ?
#
loop_
_entity_poly.entity_id
_entity_poly.type
_entity_poly.pdbx_seq_one_letter_code
_entity_poly.pdbx_strand_id
1 'polypeptide(L)'
;IPNQCSPLPCHKDGYKDCIDGQAKYTCVCKAGWRGENCEEDINECEDFNGGCSQRCSNFPGSFRCLCEDGYFMHSNKRDCGGGDTSGEHLSMPPQCLLTRERGEFFHWGMQKCLLHPLEIFLAVALVCYIDECAENICAQLCVNSPGSYRCYCDGKKGFKLSKDMKNCE
;
A
#
# COMPACT_ATOMS: atom_id res chain seq x y z
N ILE A 1 7.65 -2.29 47.92
CA ILE A 1 7.71 -3.27 46.82
C ILE A 1 8.29 -2.52 45.62
N PRO A 2 9.36 -3.03 44.96
CA PRO A 2 9.92 -2.39 43.77
C PRO A 2 8.95 -2.44 42.59
N ASN A 3 8.96 -1.41 41.75
CA ASN A 3 8.15 -1.35 40.52
C ASN A 3 8.63 -2.42 39.54
N GLN A 4 7.77 -3.38 39.22
CA GLN A 4 8.10 -4.53 38.37
C GLN A 4 8.01 -4.22 36.86
N CYS A 5 7.56 -3.03 36.49
CA CYS A 5 7.65 -2.49 35.14
C CYS A 5 8.97 -1.74 34.87
N SER A 6 9.93 -1.81 35.80
CA SER A 6 11.26 -1.20 35.64
C SER A 6 12.37 -2.15 36.12
N PRO A 7 13.22 -2.69 35.21
CA PRO A 7 13.21 -2.49 33.76
C PRO A 7 11.95 -3.07 33.10
N LEU A 8 11.56 -2.53 31.94
CA LEU A 8 10.33 -2.97 31.24
C LEU A 8 10.44 -4.45 30.83
N PRO A 9 9.60 -5.35 31.37
CA PRO A 9 9.64 -6.77 31.04
C PRO A 9 8.88 -7.10 29.75
N CYS A 10 7.90 -6.26 29.38
CA CYS A 10 7.06 -6.47 28.22
C CYS A 10 7.81 -6.20 26.90
N HIS A 11 7.50 -6.98 25.85
CA HIS A 11 8.05 -6.84 24.52
C HIS A 11 7.66 -5.50 23.90
N LYS A 12 8.66 -4.70 23.53
CA LYS A 12 8.49 -3.28 23.17
C LYS A 12 7.49 -3.04 22.04
N ASP A 13 7.45 -3.93 21.07
CA ASP A 13 6.56 -3.77 19.92
C ASP A 13 5.14 -4.26 20.21
N GLY A 14 4.99 -5.28 21.08
CA GLY A 14 3.73 -5.99 21.31
C GLY A 14 2.94 -5.52 22.51
N TYR A 15 3.57 -4.88 23.49
CA TYR A 15 2.86 -4.42 24.70
C TYR A 15 2.15 -3.08 24.47
N LYS A 16 0.95 -2.95 25.03
CA LYS A 16 0.15 -1.73 25.13
C LYS A 16 0.40 -1.03 26.47
N ASP A 17 0.43 -1.81 27.55
CA ASP A 17 0.59 -1.30 28.91
C ASP A 17 1.30 -2.32 29.80
N CYS A 18 1.93 -1.84 30.87
CA CYS A 18 2.51 -2.66 31.93
C CYS A 18 1.88 -2.26 33.26
N ILE A 19 1.14 -3.19 33.86
CA ILE A 19 0.47 -2.99 35.13
C ILE A 19 1.38 -3.54 36.24
N ASP A 20 1.90 -2.65 37.08
CA ASP A 20 2.63 -3.04 38.29
C ASP A 20 1.64 -3.58 39.34
N GLY A 21 1.87 -4.81 39.81
CA GLY A 21 1.07 -5.44 40.85
C GLY A 21 1.87 -5.64 42.14
N GLN A 22 1.17 -5.91 43.24
CA GLN A 22 1.79 -6.03 44.57
C GLN A 22 2.80 -7.20 44.69
N ALA A 23 2.73 -8.21 43.81
CA ALA A 23 3.64 -9.36 43.79
C ALA A 23 4.03 -9.86 42.39
N LYS A 24 3.33 -9.41 41.33
CA LYS A 24 3.61 -9.75 39.92
C LYS A 24 3.23 -8.57 39.02
N TYR A 25 3.90 -8.41 37.89
CA TYR A 25 3.48 -7.49 36.81
C TYR A 25 2.53 -8.19 35.82
N THR A 26 1.78 -7.39 35.06
CA THR A 26 0.97 -7.88 33.95
C THR A 26 1.22 -7.02 32.72
N CYS A 27 1.65 -7.65 31.62
CA CYS A 27 1.72 -7.00 30.31
C CYS A 27 0.35 -7.08 29.63
N VAL A 28 -0.20 -5.92 29.27
CA VAL A 28 -1.39 -5.85 28.44
C VAL A 28 -0.93 -5.79 26.99
N CYS A 29 -1.27 -6.78 26.18
CA CYS A 29 -0.82 -6.83 24.78
C CYS A 29 -1.65 -5.92 23.88
N LYS A 30 -1.01 -5.40 22.83
CA LYS A 30 -1.69 -4.80 21.68
C LYS A 30 -2.46 -5.89 20.94
N ALA A 31 -3.46 -5.50 20.16
CA ALA A 31 -4.11 -6.41 19.22
C ALA A 31 -3.04 -6.99 18.26
N GLY A 32 -3.18 -8.27 17.92
CA GLY A 32 -2.21 -8.99 17.10
C GLY A 32 -1.00 -9.55 17.88
N TRP A 33 -0.94 -9.40 19.21
CA TRP A 33 0.14 -9.93 20.04
C TRP A 33 -0.38 -10.80 21.19
N ARG A 34 0.40 -11.80 21.59
CA ARG A 34 0.13 -12.71 22.70
C ARG A 34 1.42 -13.10 23.44
N GLY A 35 1.27 -13.94 24.47
CA GLY A 35 2.37 -14.33 25.37
C GLY A 35 2.30 -13.62 26.72
N GLU A 36 3.08 -14.07 27.69
CA GLU A 36 3.11 -13.47 29.03
C GLU A 36 3.67 -12.04 28.99
N ASN A 37 4.61 -11.79 28.08
CA ASN A 37 5.27 -10.52 27.89
C ASN A 37 4.94 -9.89 26.53
N CYS A 38 3.92 -10.37 25.82
CA CYS A 38 3.53 -9.90 24.47
C CYS A 38 4.63 -10.10 23.41
N GLU A 39 5.44 -11.13 23.56
CA GLU A 39 6.59 -11.48 22.73
C GLU A 39 6.22 -12.26 21.46
N GLU A 40 5.01 -12.81 21.40
CA GLU A 40 4.54 -13.58 20.26
C GLU A 40 3.59 -12.74 19.40
N ASP A 41 3.92 -12.64 18.13
CA ASP A 41 3.00 -12.16 17.10
C ASP A 41 1.92 -13.21 16.81
N ILE A 42 0.68 -12.77 16.65
CA ILE A 42 -0.43 -13.63 16.26
C ILE A 42 -0.45 -13.70 14.75
N ASN A 43 -0.25 -14.89 14.18
CA ASN A 43 -0.38 -15.08 12.75
C ASN A 43 -1.85 -15.22 12.35
N GLU A 44 -2.51 -14.10 11.99
CA GLU A 44 -3.93 -14.16 11.62
C GLU A 44 -4.18 -14.90 10.30
N CYS A 45 -3.15 -15.12 9.49
CA CYS A 45 -3.27 -15.90 8.25
C CYS A 45 -3.48 -17.40 8.49
N GLU A 46 -3.10 -17.91 9.67
CA GLU A 46 -3.32 -19.33 10.02
C GLU A 46 -4.79 -19.64 10.28
N ASP A 47 -5.59 -18.63 10.65
CA ASP A 47 -7.02 -18.78 10.85
C ASP A 47 -7.78 -18.31 9.60
N PHE A 48 -8.32 -19.27 8.86
CA PHE A 48 -9.14 -19.04 7.66
C PHE A 48 -8.52 -18.02 6.69
N ASN A 49 -7.20 -18.07 6.49
CA ASN A 49 -6.45 -17.15 5.62
C ASN A 49 -6.64 -15.66 6.00
N GLY A 50 -6.88 -15.35 7.28
CA GLY A 50 -7.22 -14.00 7.75
C GLY A 50 -8.53 -13.44 7.16
N GLY A 51 -9.37 -14.29 6.56
CA GLY A 51 -10.53 -13.87 5.77
C GLY A 51 -10.17 -13.19 4.45
N CYS A 52 -8.95 -13.38 3.94
CA CYS A 52 -8.56 -12.89 2.62
C CYS A 52 -9.15 -13.78 1.52
N SER A 53 -9.67 -13.16 0.46
CA SER A 53 -10.19 -13.88 -0.71
C SER A 53 -9.13 -14.63 -1.50
N GLN A 54 -7.90 -14.11 -1.53
CA GLN A 54 -6.76 -14.69 -2.25
C GLN A 54 -5.63 -14.98 -1.27
N ARG A 55 -4.57 -14.16 -1.22
CA ARG A 55 -3.38 -14.46 -0.41
C ARG A 55 -3.35 -13.63 0.86
N CYS A 56 -3.05 -14.25 1.99
CA CYS A 56 -2.74 -13.55 3.24
C CYS A 56 -1.23 -13.44 3.46
N SER A 57 -0.78 -12.32 4.01
CA SER A 57 0.61 -12.14 4.46
C SER A 57 0.60 -11.57 5.87
N ASN A 58 1.24 -12.30 6.78
CA ASN A 58 1.35 -11.94 8.18
C ASN A 58 2.44 -10.87 8.40
N PHE A 59 2.22 -9.97 9.35
CA PHE A 59 3.15 -8.92 9.76
C PHE A 59 3.12 -8.77 11.29
N PRO A 60 4.20 -8.27 11.93
CA PRO A 60 4.16 -8.04 13.37
C PRO A 60 3.00 -7.11 13.80
N GLY A 61 2.06 -7.67 14.57
CA GLY A 61 0.86 -7.03 15.09
C GLY A 61 -0.32 -6.91 14.12
N SER A 62 -0.23 -7.47 12.91
CA SER A 62 -1.31 -7.37 11.91
C SER A 62 -1.10 -8.29 10.72
N PHE A 63 -2.02 -8.25 9.76
CA PHE A 63 -1.88 -8.93 8.50
C PHE A 63 -2.48 -8.12 7.37
N ARG A 64 -2.14 -8.48 6.13
CA ARG A 64 -2.78 -7.88 4.95
C ARG A 64 -3.10 -8.94 3.91
N CYS A 65 -4.23 -8.72 3.24
CA CYS A 65 -4.59 -9.48 2.06
C CYS A 65 -3.81 -8.94 0.85
N LEU A 66 -3.49 -9.84 -0.08
CA LEU A 66 -2.73 -9.59 -1.28
C LEU A 66 -3.44 -10.24 -2.46
N CYS A 67 -3.54 -9.49 -3.54
CA CYS A 67 -4.11 -9.97 -4.78
C CYS A 67 -3.04 -10.56 -5.69
N GLU A 68 -3.43 -11.57 -6.45
CA GLU A 68 -2.66 -12.14 -7.54
C GLU A 68 -2.59 -11.19 -8.74
N ASP A 69 -1.69 -11.46 -9.66
CA ASP A 69 -1.50 -10.62 -10.84
C ASP A 69 -2.80 -10.54 -11.66
N GLY A 70 -3.18 -9.32 -12.03
CA GLY A 70 -4.44 -9.05 -12.74
C GLY A 70 -5.64 -8.75 -11.85
N TYR A 71 -5.49 -8.82 -10.52
CA TYR A 71 -6.53 -8.49 -9.55
C TYR A 71 -6.18 -7.26 -8.72
N PHE A 72 -7.19 -6.50 -8.32
CA PHE A 72 -7.07 -5.29 -7.52
C PHE A 72 -7.76 -5.44 -6.17
N MET A 73 -7.17 -4.84 -5.13
CA MET A 73 -7.73 -4.88 -3.78
C MET A 73 -9.04 -4.09 -3.70
N HIS A 74 -10.08 -4.72 -3.17
CA HIS A 74 -11.38 -4.10 -2.94
C HIS A 74 -11.35 -3.17 -1.72
N SER A 75 -12.37 -2.32 -1.57
CA SER A 75 -12.47 -1.34 -0.48
C SER A 75 -12.50 -1.95 0.92
N ASN A 76 -12.98 -3.20 1.03
CA ASN A 76 -13.03 -3.95 2.29
C ASN A 76 -11.66 -4.54 2.71
N LYS A 77 -10.61 -4.39 1.89
CA LYS A 77 -9.24 -4.90 2.16
C LYS A 77 -9.13 -6.41 2.35
N ARG A 78 -10.15 -7.16 1.92
CA ARG A 78 -10.24 -8.63 2.01
C ARG A 78 -10.39 -9.25 0.63
N ASP A 79 -11.22 -8.62 -0.20
CA ASP A 79 -11.58 -9.14 -1.51
C ASP A 79 -10.70 -8.58 -2.62
N CYS A 80 -10.48 -9.40 -3.64
CA CYS A 80 -9.74 -9.03 -4.84
C CYS A 80 -10.71 -9.04 -6.03
N GLY A 81 -10.90 -7.87 -6.65
CA GLY A 81 -11.71 -7.70 -7.86
C GLY A 81 -10.85 -7.84 -9.11
N GLY A 82 -11.27 -8.69 -10.04
CA GLY A 82 -10.61 -8.83 -11.34
C GLY A 82 -10.98 -7.68 -12.27
N GLY A 83 -10.01 -7.12 -12.97
CA GLY A 83 -10.31 -6.42 -14.22
C GLY A 83 -10.55 -7.48 -15.29
N ASP A 84 -11.76 -7.55 -15.84
CA ASP A 84 -12.09 -8.47 -16.92
C ASP A 84 -11.06 -8.33 -18.05
N THR A 85 -10.38 -9.43 -18.38
CA THR A 85 -9.44 -9.48 -19.53
C THR A 85 -10.17 -9.52 -20.87
N SER A 86 -11.50 -9.52 -20.86
CA SER A 86 -12.36 -9.22 -21.99
C SER A 86 -12.81 -7.77 -21.89
N GLY A 87 -12.40 -6.95 -22.85
CA GLY A 87 -12.77 -5.54 -22.92
C GLY A 87 -14.28 -5.31 -22.75
N GLU A 88 -14.60 -4.10 -22.26
CA GLU A 88 -15.94 -3.55 -22.04
C GLU A 88 -16.55 -3.69 -20.63
N HIS A 89 -15.86 -3.23 -19.58
CA HIS A 89 -16.52 -2.36 -18.59
C HIS A 89 -15.54 -1.50 -17.78
N LEU A 90 -15.93 -0.24 -17.62
CA LEU A 90 -15.18 0.86 -17.05
C LEU A 90 -15.18 0.80 -15.52
N SER A 91 -14.03 0.47 -14.92
CA SER A 91 -13.62 1.03 -13.62
C SER A 91 -12.11 1.33 -13.62
N MET A 92 -11.61 1.81 -14.76
CA MET A 92 -10.37 2.56 -14.74
C MET A 92 -10.60 3.84 -13.91
N PRO A 93 -9.77 4.17 -12.90
CA PRO A 93 -9.61 5.57 -12.50
C PRO A 93 -9.25 6.38 -13.77
N PRO A 94 -9.62 7.67 -13.87
CA PRO A 94 -9.72 8.39 -15.13
C PRO A 94 -8.48 8.14 -15.98
N GLN A 95 -8.66 7.43 -17.10
CA GLN A 95 -7.57 7.27 -18.04
C GLN A 95 -7.24 8.65 -18.59
N CYS A 96 -6.03 9.12 -18.31
CA CYS A 96 -5.42 10.20 -19.05
C CYS A 96 -5.22 9.73 -20.50
N LEU A 97 -6.21 9.99 -21.35
CA LEU A 97 -6.04 9.95 -22.80
C LEU A 97 -5.08 11.10 -23.16
N LEU A 98 -3.82 10.77 -23.46
CA LEU A 98 -2.93 11.68 -24.16
C LEU A 98 -3.39 11.78 -25.61
N THR A 99 -4.25 12.74 -25.95
CA THR A 99 -4.41 13.16 -27.35
C THR A 99 -3.22 14.05 -27.70
N ARG A 100 -2.37 13.55 -28.61
CA ARG A 100 -1.26 14.30 -29.19
C ARG A 100 -1.81 15.32 -30.17
N GLU A 101 -2.04 16.55 -29.71
CA GLU A 101 -2.19 17.72 -30.58
C GLU A 101 -1.05 18.70 -30.31
N ARG A 102 -0.56 19.33 -31.38
CA ARG A 102 0.76 19.96 -31.48
C ARG A 102 0.84 21.26 -30.67
N GLY A 103 1.97 21.46 -30.00
CA GLY A 103 2.58 22.78 -29.83
C GLY A 103 2.32 23.50 -28.50
N GLU A 104 3.42 24.05 -27.99
CA GLU A 104 3.56 25.12 -26.98
C GLU A 104 3.71 24.70 -25.49
N PHE A 105 4.79 25.22 -24.90
CA PHE A 105 5.29 24.98 -23.55
C PHE A 105 4.80 26.08 -22.57
N PHE A 106 4.72 25.68 -21.28
CA PHE A 106 4.72 26.48 -20.02
C PHE A 106 3.38 26.96 -19.41
N HIS A 107 2.85 26.22 -18.40
CA HIS A 107 3.05 26.44 -16.95
C HIS A 107 2.27 25.39 -16.13
N TRP A 108 2.91 24.87 -15.08
CA TRP A 108 2.41 23.84 -14.17
C TRP A 108 1.38 24.46 -13.20
N GLY A 109 0.11 24.09 -13.31
CA GLY A 109 -0.91 24.58 -12.39
C GLY A 109 -2.35 24.39 -12.87
N MET A 110 -3.01 23.42 -12.26
CA MET A 110 -4.47 23.24 -12.18
C MET A 110 -5.23 22.96 -13.49
N GLN A 111 -5.42 21.67 -13.80
CA GLN A 111 -6.51 21.29 -14.69
C GLN A 111 -7.82 21.31 -13.90
N LYS A 112 -8.76 22.15 -14.31
CA LYS A 112 -10.14 22.17 -13.79
C LYS A 112 -10.82 20.83 -14.07
N CYS A 113 -11.22 20.11 -13.03
CA CYS A 113 -12.17 19.02 -13.17
C CYS A 113 -13.55 19.61 -13.47
N LEU A 114 -14.10 19.31 -14.65
CA LEU A 114 -15.53 19.51 -14.90
C LEU A 114 -16.30 18.46 -14.09
N LEU A 115 -16.75 18.86 -12.89
CA LEU A 115 -17.81 18.16 -12.19
C LEU A 115 -19.13 18.41 -12.93
N HIS A 116 -19.89 17.34 -13.16
CA HIS A 116 -21.33 17.48 -13.39
C HIS A 116 -21.94 18.02 -12.09
N PRO A 117 -22.79 19.08 -12.13
CA PRO A 117 -23.32 19.67 -10.92
C PRO A 117 -24.42 18.76 -10.39
N LEU A 118 -24.16 18.11 -9.25
CA LEU A 118 -25.08 17.53 -8.25
C LEU A 118 -24.47 16.21 -7.71
N GLU A 119 -23.54 16.32 -6.77
CA GLU A 119 -23.76 15.81 -5.41
C GLU A 119 -22.58 16.15 -4.49
N ILE A 120 -22.94 16.80 -3.39
CA ILE A 120 -22.13 17.18 -2.24
C ILE A 120 -22.23 15.99 -1.28
N PHE A 121 -21.13 15.35 -0.91
CA PHE A 121 -20.81 14.84 0.45
C PHE A 121 -19.67 13.81 0.41
N LEU A 122 -18.78 13.91 1.41
CA LEU A 122 -17.62 13.08 1.74
C LEU A 122 -16.33 13.29 0.94
N ALA A 123 -15.54 14.23 1.46
CA ALA A 123 -14.10 14.25 1.34
C ALA A 123 -13.47 12.93 1.85
N VAL A 124 -13.12 12.05 0.91
CA VAL A 124 -11.93 11.20 1.04
C VAL A 124 -11.16 11.42 -0.25
N ALA A 125 -10.36 12.48 -0.26
CA ALA A 125 -9.51 12.81 -1.38
C ALA A 125 -8.55 11.64 -1.63
N LEU A 126 -8.84 10.91 -2.70
CA LEU A 126 -7.89 10.30 -3.62
C LEU A 126 -6.46 10.75 -3.33
N VAL A 127 -5.62 9.86 -2.80
CA VAL A 127 -4.17 10.01 -2.95
C VAL A 127 -3.88 9.75 -4.43
N CYS A 128 -4.14 10.76 -5.26
CA CYS A 128 -3.65 10.81 -6.62
C CYS A 128 -2.13 10.86 -6.51
N TYR A 129 -1.49 9.78 -6.98
CA TYR A 129 -0.17 9.75 -7.57
C TYR A 129 0.86 10.67 -6.91
N ILE A 130 1.68 10.10 -6.02
CA ILE A 130 3.03 10.64 -5.88
C ILE A 130 3.63 10.56 -7.29
N ASP A 131 4.14 11.68 -7.82
CA ASP A 131 4.73 11.73 -9.15
C ASP A 131 6.23 11.50 -9.01
N GLU A 132 6.63 10.25 -8.76
CA GLU A 132 8.05 9.93 -8.61
C GLU A 132 8.82 10.13 -9.93
N CYS A 133 8.15 10.04 -11.09
CA CYS A 133 8.78 10.30 -12.38
C CYS A 133 9.26 11.75 -12.56
N ALA A 134 8.74 12.71 -11.79
CA ALA A 134 9.20 14.11 -11.81
C ALA A 134 10.69 14.26 -11.42
N GLU A 135 11.24 13.31 -10.66
CA GLU A 135 12.64 13.33 -10.18
C GLU A 135 13.63 12.66 -11.15
N ASN A 136 13.21 12.32 -12.38
CA ASN A 136 14.06 11.74 -13.44
C ASN A 136 14.87 10.50 -13.00
N ILE A 137 14.23 9.62 -12.25
CA ILE A 137 14.84 8.45 -11.60
C ILE A 137 15.06 7.22 -12.50
N CYS A 138 14.48 7.22 -13.71
CA CYS A 138 14.66 6.16 -14.71
C CYS A 138 15.64 6.60 -15.80
N ALA A 139 16.49 5.68 -16.27
CA ALA A 139 17.48 5.99 -17.29
C ALA A 139 16.87 6.33 -18.67
N GLN A 140 15.66 5.83 -18.96
CA GLN A 140 15.01 6.06 -20.25
C GLN A 140 13.54 6.46 -20.08
N LEU A 141 12.64 5.50 -19.87
CA LEU A 141 11.20 5.75 -19.76
C LEU A 141 10.75 5.54 -18.32
N CYS A 142 9.93 6.45 -17.80
CA CYS A 142 9.31 6.35 -16.48
C CYS A 142 7.78 6.42 -16.62
N VAL A 143 7.08 5.54 -15.91
CA VAL A 143 5.61 5.52 -15.87
C VAL A 143 5.16 5.47 -14.43
N ASN A 144 4.37 6.48 -14.00
CA ASN A 144 3.75 6.50 -12.69
C ASN A 144 2.68 5.39 -12.58
N SER A 145 2.57 4.79 -11.41
CA SER A 145 1.61 3.75 -11.06
C SER A 145 0.96 4.07 -9.70
N PRO A 146 -0.19 3.50 -9.34
CA PRO A 146 -0.83 3.82 -8.06
C PRO A 146 0.10 3.49 -6.87
N GLY A 147 0.61 4.54 -6.21
CA GLY A 147 1.53 4.45 -5.08
C GLY A 147 2.99 4.09 -5.42
N SER A 148 3.42 4.16 -6.68
CA SER A 148 4.80 3.85 -7.11
C SER A 148 5.09 4.28 -8.56
N TYR A 149 6.25 3.93 -9.12
CA TYR A 149 6.61 4.13 -10.53
C TYR A 149 7.29 2.88 -11.11
N ARG A 150 7.34 2.78 -12.45
CA ARG A 150 8.08 1.74 -13.17
C ARG A 150 8.95 2.34 -14.26
N CYS A 151 10.18 1.85 -14.38
CA CYS A 151 11.09 2.22 -15.46
C CYS A 151 11.05 1.21 -16.60
N TYR A 152 11.21 1.70 -17.83
CA TYR A 152 11.30 0.88 -19.03
C TYR A 152 12.45 1.35 -19.92
N CYS A 153 12.96 0.43 -20.73
CA CYS A 153 13.93 0.72 -21.76
C CYS A 153 13.23 0.89 -23.11
N ASP A 154 13.69 1.85 -23.90
CA ASP A 154 13.28 2.02 -25.29
C ASP A 154 13.71 0.80 -26.10
N GLY A 155 12.71 -0.03 -26.44
CA GLY A 155 12.88 -1.27 -27.18
C GLY A 155 13.50 -1.09 -28.58
N LYS A 156 13.60 0.14 -29.10
CA LYS A 156 14.28 0.41 -30.38
C LYS A 156 15.79 0.17 -30.33
N LYS A 157 16.39 0.13 -29.13
CA LYS A 157 17.84 -0.01 -28.97
C LYS A 157 18.27 -1.36 -28.37
N GLY A 158 17.34 -2.29 -28.14
CA GLY A 158 17.65 -3.63 -27.65
C GLY A 158 18.12 -3.73 -26.20
N PHE A 159 18.08 -2.62 -25.44
CA PHE A 159 18.45 -2.59 -24.03
C PHE A 159 17.41 -3.27 -23.14
N LYS A 160 17.87 -3.91 -22.07
CA LYS A 160 17.03 -4.53 -21.05
C LYS A 160 17.17 -3.78 -19.74
N LEU A 161 16.12 -3.80 -18.93
CA LEU A 161 16.14 -3.19 -17.62
C LEU A 161 17.11 -3.95 -16.71
N SER A 162 18.02 -3.22 -16.08
CA SER A 162 19.03 -3.75 -15.18
C SER A 162 18.38 -4.26 -13.88
N LYS A 163 19.17 -4.95 -13.03
CA LYS A 163 18.69 -5.48 -11.74
C LYS A 163 18.25 -4.41 -10.75
N ASP A 164 18.68 -3.16 -10.93
CA ASP A 164 18.24 -2.03 -10.10
C ASP A 164 16.86 -1.47 -10.47
N MET A 165 16.25 -2.00 -11.53
CA MET A 165 14.96 -1.58 -12.07
C MET A 165 14.88 -0.10 -12.50
N LYS A 166 16.02 0.54 -12.74
CA LYS A 166 16.13 1.95 -13.14
C LYS A 166 16.96 2.17 -14.40
N ASN A 167 18.05 1.41 -14.53
CA ASN A 167 19.00 1.53 -15.63
C ASN A 167 18.72 0.54 -16.76
N CYS A 168 19.24 0.84 -17.95
CA CYS A 168 19.06 0.04 -19.16
C CYS A 168 20.43 -0.38 -19.71
N GLU A 169 20.64 -1.69 -19.88
CA GLU A 169 21.91 -2.33 -20.29
C GLU A 169 21.73 -3.29 -21.46
#